data_AF-A0A1G7T1P5-F1
#
_entry.id   AF-A0A1G7T1P5-F1
#
_cell.length_a   1.000
_cell.length_b   1.000
_cell.length_c   1.000
_cell.angle_alpha   90.00
_cell.angle_beta   90.00
_cell.angle_gamma   90.00
#
_symmetry.space_group_name_H-M   'P 1'
#
loop_
_entity.id
_entity.type
_entity.pdbx_description
1 polymer ?
#
loop_
_entity_poly.entity_id
_entity_poly.type
_entity_poly.pdbx_seq_one_letter_code
_entity_poly.pdbx_strand_id
1 'polypeptide(L)'
;MLTRTDYQDHFRHPVATSAPADRWARALFGARPSPGERFLWQVLLGLRLHAGPDTIAGWPVVERSPESVLLLTNSRWMTVTLQVTADDHEIALTTRVQYDRPVARVLWGAVLSRGHRALVPGVLRAAHV
;
A
#
# COMPACT_ATOMS: atom_id res chain seq x y z
N MET A 1 -4.34 11.82 -8.80
CA MET A 1 -5.34 11.73 -7.70
C MET A 1 -6.48 10.83 -8.15
N LEU A 2 -6.97 9.94 -7.29
CA LEU A 2 -8.15 9.10 -7.57
C LEU A 2 -9.40 10.00 -7.69
N THR A 3 -10.27 9.73 -8.66
CA THR A 3 -11.54 10.47 -8.83
C THR A 3 -12.71 9.76 -8.14
N ARG A 4 -12.57 8.48 -7.82
CA ARG A 4 -13.53 7.68 -7.06
C ARG A 4 -12.79 6.64 -6.21
N THR A 5 -13.32 6.33 -5.03
CA THR A 5 -12.84 5.24 -4.18
C THR A 5 -13.94 4.19 -4.05
N ASP A 6 -13.73 3.01 -4.65
CA ASP A 6 -14.68 1.89 -4.60
C ASP A 6 -14.42 0.96 -3.39
N TYR A 7 -13.20 1.02 -2.84
CA TYR A 7 -12.80 0.31 -1.63
C TYR A 7 -11.80 1.14 -0.85
N GLN A 8 -11.95 1.14 0.47
CA GLN A 8 -10.98 1.73 1.39
C GLN A 8 -10.83 0.87 2.64
N ASP A 9 -9.59 0.66 3.05
CA ASP A 9 -9.24 0.27 4.40
C ASP A 9 -8.28 1.31 5.00
N HIS A 10 -8.35 1.47 6.31
CA HIS A 10 -7.46 2.32 7.08
C HIS A 10 -7.07 1.57 8.35
N PHE A 11 -5.77 1.35 8.53
CA PHE A 11 -5.23 0.65 9.69
C PHE A 11 -4.18 1.52 10.37
N ARG A 12 -4.13 1.45 11.70
CA ARG A 12 -3.22 2.22 12.54
C ARG A 12 -2.48 1.29 13.49
N HIS A 13 -1.27 1.68 13.87
CA HIS A 13 -0.49 1.00 14.89
C HIS A 13 0.33 2.01 15.70
N PRO A 14 0.26 1.98 17.04
CA PRO A 14 1.11 2.81 17.88
C PRO A 14 2.58 2.47 17.70
N VAL A 15 3.45 3.48 17.76
CA VAL A 15 4.90 3.33 17.65
C VAL A 15 5.60 4.08 18.78
N ALA A 16 6.73 3.56 19.24
CA ALA A 16 7.54 4.18 20.29
C ALA A 16 8.61 5.13 19.74
N THR A 17 8.84 5.11 18.43
CA THR A 17 9.90 5.85 17.74
C THR A 17 9.27 6.75 16.68
N SER A 18 9.58 8.04 16.72
CA SER A 18 9.23 8.97 15.65
C SER A 18 10.18 8.80 14.47
N ALA A 19 9.63 8.66 13.27
CA ALA A 19 10.39 8.63 12.04
C ALA A 19 9.53 9.14 10.86
N PRO A 20 10.15 9.68 9.80
CA PRO A 20 9.40 10.12 8.63
C PRO A 20 8.61 9.00 7.97
N ALA A 21 7.45 9.33 7.39
CA ALA A 21 6.55 8.38 6.73
C ALA A 21 7.23 7.57 5.62
N ASP A 22 8.22 8.12 4.90
CA ASP A 22 9.00 7.37 3.90
C ASP A 22 9.78 6.21 4.53
N ARG A 23 10.35 6.40 5.73
CA ARG A 23 11.10 5.34 6.42
C ARG A 23 10.14 4.24 6.87
N TRP A 24 8.99 4.61 7.42
CA TRP A 24 7.94 3.65 7.78
C TRP A 24 7.39 2.91 6.57
N ALA A 25 7.16 3.58 5.44
CA ALA A 25 6.73 2.92 4.21
C ALA A 25 7.76 1.87 3.76
N ARG A 26 9.06 2.17 3.82
CA ARG A 26 10.12 1.19 3.52
C ARG A 26 10.17 0.04 4.52
N ALA A 27 9.84 0.27 5.79
CA ALA A 27 9.73 -0.80 6.78
C ALA A 27 8.51 -1.70 6.52
N LEU A 28 7.39 -1.14 6.08
CA LEU A 28 6.16 -1.88 5.78
C LEU A 28 6.26 -2.75 4.52
N PHE A 29 6.85 -2.22 3.45
CA PHE A 29 6.92 -2.91 2.15
C PHE A 29 8.29 -3.53 1.84
N GLY A 30 9.29 -3.27 2.70
CA GLY A 30 10.68 -3.62 2.46
C GLY A 30 11.39 -2.72 1.45
N ALA A 31 12.71 -2.82 1.39
CA ALA A 31 13.50 -2.15 0.34
C ALA A 31 13.29 -2.79 -1.05
N ARG A 32 12.95 -4.08 -1.07
CA ARG A 32 12.65 -4.86 -2.27
C ARG A 32 11.52 -5.83 -1.95
N PRO A 33 10.57 -6.04 -2.87
CA PRO A 33 9.51 -7.01 -2.65
C PRO A 33 10.06 -8.44 -2.62
N SER A 34 9.56 -9.25 -1.70
CA SER A 34 9.78 -10.69 -1.68
C SER A 34 9.21 -11.35 -2.96
N PRO A 35 9.61 -12.59 -3.29
CA PRO A 35 9.02 -13.31 -4.43
C PRO A 35 7.50 -13.48 -4.31
N GLY A 36 6.98 -13.71 -3.09
CA GLY A 36 5.55 -13.83 -2.83
C GLY A 36 4.79 -12.52 -3.07
N GLU A 37 5.34 -11.39 -2.60
CA GLU A 37 4.77 -10.06 -2.85
C GLU A 37 4.80 -9.70 -4.34
N ARG A 38 5.89 -10.03 -5.05
CA ARG A 38 5.95 -9.85 -6.50
C ARG A 38 4.88 -10.65 -7.23
N PHE A 39 4.72 -11.92 -6.87
CA PHE A 39 3.67 -12.76 -7.45
C PHE A 39 2.27 -12.17 -7.17
N LEU A 40 2.00 -11.80 -5.92
CA LEU A 40 0.73 -11.20 -5.54
C LEU A 40 0.47 -9.89 -6.31
N TRP A 41 1.42 -8.97 -6.34
CA TRP A 41 1.21 -7.64 -6.90
C TRP A 41 1.25 -7.63 -8.43
N GLN A 42 2.24 -8.27 -9.05
CA GLN A 42 2.42 -8.18 -10.50
C GLN A 42 1.64 -9.26 -11.26
N VAL A 43 1.46 -10.46 -10.69
CA VAL A 43 0.75 -11.55 -11.37
C VAL A 43 -0.73 -11.57 -10.99
N LEU A 44 -1.05 -11.68 -9.69
CA LEU A 44 -2.44 -11.80 -9.25
C LEU A 44 -3.22 -10.49 -9.41
N LEU A 45 -2.61 -9.35 -9.09
CA LEU A 45 -3.26 -8.03 -9.20
C LEU A 45 -2.93 -7.29 -10.51
N GLY A 46 -1.90 -7.72 -11.23
CA GLY A 46 -1.47 -7.09 -12.47
C GLY A 46 -0.93 -5.65 -12.30
N LEU A 47 -0.48 -5.28 -11.09
CA LEU A 47 -0.01 -3.94 -10.79
C LEU A 47 1.29 -3.65 -11.54
N ARG A 48 1.37 -2.44 -12.11
CA ARG A 48 2.53 -1.95 -12.85
C ARG A 48 3.60 -1.40 -11.92
N LEU A 49 4.21 -2.30 -11.15
CA LEU A 49 5.36 -1.96 -10.29
C LEU A 49 6.66 -1.99 -11.09
N HIS A 50 7.55 -1.05 -10.82
CA HIS A 50 8.86 -0.95 -11.46
C HIS A 50 9.90 -0.49 -10.46
N ALA A 51 11.15 -0.96 -10.60
CA ALA A 51 12.25 -0.45 -9.78
C ALA A 51 12.69 0.92 -10.29
N GLY A 52 12.97 1.84 -9.38
CA GLY A 52 13.48 3.17 -9.71
C GLY A 52 13.80 4.01 -8.46
N PRO A 53 14.47 5.16 -8.62
CA PRO A 53 14.84 6.03 -7.51
C PRO A 53 13.62 6.55 -6.74
N ASP A 54 12.52 6.82 -7.43
CA ASP A 54 11.27 7.32 -6.84
C ASP A 54 10.26 6.21 -6.53
N THR A 55 10.77 5.07 -6.06
CA THR A 55 9.92 3.93 -5.71
C THR A 55 10.21 3.37 -4.32
N ILE A 56 9.17 2.79 -3.71
CA ILE A 56 9.27 2.02 -2.45
C ILE A 56 8.83 0.59 -2.76
N ALA A 57 9.74 -0.39 -2.66
CA ALA A 57 9.49 -1.77 -3.08
C ALA A 57 8.92 -1.91 -4.52
N GLY A 58 9.25 -0.95 -5.40
CA GLY A 58 8.74 -0.89 -6.77
C GLY A 58 7.40 -0.16 -6.95
N TRP A 59 6.80 0.33 -5.87
CA TRP A 59 5.64 1.22 -5.91
C TRP A 59 6.06 2.64 -6.24
N PRO A 60 5.50 3.27 -7.29
CA PRO A 60 5.78 4.66 -7.62
C PRO A 60 5.33 5.61 -6.50
N VAL A 61 6.22 6.49 -6.06
CA VAL A 61 5.92 7.56 -5.11
C VAL A 61 5.41 8.76 -5.89
N VAL A 62 4.20 9.22 -5.58
CA VAL A 62 3.60 10.40 -6.23
C VAL A 62 3.54 11.62 -5.32
N GLU A 63 3.63 11.42 -4.02
CA GLU A 63 3.70 12.49 -3.02
C GLU A 63 4.55 12.04 -1.84
N ARG A 64 5.38 12.95 -1.30
CA ARG A 64 6.26 12.69 -0.17
C ARG A 64 6.39 13.95 0.69
N SER A 65 6.08 13.80 1.98
CA SER A 65 6.35 14.74 3.06
C SER A 65 6.92 13.98 4.27
N PRO A 66 7.39 14.66 5.32
CA PRO A 66 7.80 14.00 6.56
C PRO A 66 6.69 13.16 7.20
N GLU A 67 5.43 13.59 7.09
CA GLU A 67 4.27 13.01 7.76
C GLU A 67 3.48 12.05 6.86
N SER A 68 3.68 12.09 5.54
CA SER A 68 2.90 11.31 4.58
C SER A 68 3.69 10.90 3.35
N VAL A 69 3.49 9.67 2.89
CA VAL A 69 3.92 9.20 1.57
C VAL A 69 2.72 8.62 0.85
N LEU A 70 2.51 9.05 -0.40
CA LEU A 70 1.49 8.50 -1.28
C LEU A 70 2.15 7.69 -2.40
N LEU A 71 1.79 6.41 -2.43
CA LEU A 71 2.15 5.47 -3.48
C LEU A 71 0.95 5.29 -4.40
N LEU A 72 1.18 5.30 -5.71
CA LEU A 72 0.11 5.12 -6.69
C LEU A 72 0.57 4.20 -7.80
N THR A 73 -0.26 3.22 -8.13
CA THR A 73 -0.07 2.39 -9.31
C THR A 73 -1.41 1.98 -9.88
N ASN A 74 -1.41 1.47 -11.10
CA ASN A 74 -2.58 0.88 -11.73
C ASN A 74 -2.29 -0.51 -12.30
N SER A 75 -3.36 -1.22 -12.60
CA SER A 75 -3.38 -2.42 -13.43
C SER A 75 -4.39 -2.23 -14.57
N ARG A 76 -4.62 -3.29 -15.35
CA ARG A 76 -5.67 -3.30 -16.39
C ARG A 76 -7.11 -3.31 -15.84
N TRP A 77 -7.32 -3.43 -14.53
CA TRP A 77 -8.67 -3.50 -13.95
C TRP A 77 -8.90 -2.59 -12.73
N MET A 78 -7.85 -2.00 -12.15
CA MET A 78 -7.98 -1.16 -10.98
C MET A 78 -6.82 -0.17 -10.85
N THR A 79 -7.07 0.91 -10.12
CA THR A 79 -6.06 1.84 -9.65
C THR A 79 -5.97 1.75 -8.14
N VAL A 80 -4.75 1.66 -7.60
CA VAL A 80 -4.49 1.48 -6.17
C VAL A 80 -3.64 2.64 -5.67
N THR A 81 -4.05 3.22 -4.56
CA THR A 81 -3.21 4.14 -3.79
C THR A 81 -2.96 3.59 -2.40
N LEU A 82 -1.71 3.63 -1.97
CA LEU A 82 -1.29 3.33 -0.60
C LEU A 82 -0.74 4.60 0.01
N GLN A 83 -1.41 5.11 1.02
CA GLN A 83 -0.94 6.28 1.77
C GLN A 83 -0.44 5.81 3.12
N VAL A 84 0.85 6.03 3.37
CA VAL A 84 1.45 5.82 4.69
C VAL A 84 1.54 7.17 5.37
N THR A 85 0.95 7.29 6.55
CA THR A 85 1.12 8.46 7.41
C THR A 85 1.83 8.06 8.68
N ALA A 86 2.63 8.97 9.22
CA ALA A 86 3.34 8.77 10.47
C ALA A 86 3.35 10.07 11.27
N ASP A 87 3.17 9.93 12.57
CA ASP A 87 3.45 10.97 13.56
C ASP A 87 4.31 10.40 14.69
N ASP A 88 4.43 11.13 15.79
CA ASP A 88 5.29 10.76 16.93
C ASP A 88 4.78 9.55 17.71
N HIS A 89 3.54 9.10 17.48
CA HIS A 89 2.85 8.12 18.31
C HIS A 89 2.19 7.00 17.51
N GLU A 90 1.86 7.22 16.24
CA GLU A 90 1.23 6.22 15.39
C GLU A 90 1.75 6.23 13.96
N ILE A 91 1.66 5.06 13.35
CA ILE A 91 1.74 4.89 11.90
C ILE A 91 0.39 4.41 11.39
N ALA A 92 0.01 4.88 10.21
CA ALA A 92 -1.20 4.41 9.54
C ALA A 92 -0.93 4.05 8.09
N LEU A 93 -1.63 3.01 7.61
CA LEU A 93 -1.68 2.64 6.21
C LEU A 93 -3.13 2.75 5.72
N THR A 94 -3.34 3.61 4.72
CA THR A 94 -4.61 3.75 4.01
C THR A 94 -4.49 3.15 2.63
N THR A 95 -5.25 2.08 2.38
CA THR A 95 -5.36 1.46 1.06
C THR A 95 -6.66 1.91 0.42
N ARG A 96 -6.58 2.56 -0.75
CA ARG A 96 -7.75 2.89 -1.57
C ARG A 96 -7.64 2.22 -2.92
N VAL A 97 -8.77 1.68 -3.39
CA VAL A 97 -8.86 1.06 -4.70
C VAL A 97 -10.03 1.64 -5.48
N GLN A 98 -9.75 2.00 -6.72
CA GLN A 98 -10.74 2.33 -7.73
C GLN A 98 -10.84 1.16 -8.70
N TYR A 99 -12.05 0.67 -8.95
CA TYR A 99 -12.28 -0.39 -9.92
C TYR A 99 -12.49 0.22 -11.31
N ASP A 100 -11.61 -0.14 -12.24
CA ASP A 100 -11.71 0.28 -13.65
C ASP A 100 -12.52 -0.74 -14.47
N ARG A 101 -12.74 -1.96 -13.94
CA ARG A 101 -13.60 -3.00 -14.57
C ARG A 101 -14.44 -3.76 -13.54
N PRO A 102 -15.63 -4.30 -13.94
CA PRO A 102 -16.50 -5.07 -13.04
C PRO A 102 -15.83 -6.29 -12.40
N VAL A 103 -14.90 -6.94 -13.10
CA VAL A 103 -14.15 -8.10 -12.57
C VAL A 103 -13.34 -7.74 -11.32
N ALA A 104 -12.83 -6.50 -11.24
CA ALA A 104 -12.10 -6.04 -10.05
C ALA A 104 -13.01 -5.98 -8.83
N ARG A 105 -14.27 -5.58 -8.99
CA ARG A 105 -15.26 -5.57 -7.91
C ARG A 105 -15.51 -6.96 -7.35
N VAL A 106 -15.60 -7.97 -8.20
CA VAL A 106 -15.83 -9.36 -7.78
C VAL A 106 -14.60 -9.92 -7.07
N LEU A 107 -13.42 -9.83 -7.71
CA LEU A 107 -12.17 -10.33 -7.13
C LEU A 107 -11.84 -9.66 -5.79
N TRP A 108 -11.97 -8.33 -5.75
CA TRP A 108 -11.65 -7.56 -4.56
C TRP A 108 -12.70 -7.74 -3.46
N GLY A 109 -13.99 -7.65 -3.82
CA GLY A 109 -15.10 -7.80 -2.88
C GLY A 109 -15.19 -9.19 -2.26
N ALA A 110 -14.91 -10.25 -3.01
CA ALA A 110 -15.09 -11.62 -2.53
C ALA A 110 -13.84 -12.17 -1.81
N VAL A 111 -12.64 -11.90 -2.30
CA VAL A 111 -11.43 -12.64 -1.89
C VAL A 111 -10.34 -11.71 -1.36
N LEU A 112 -9.93 -10.71 -2.15
CA LEU A 112 -8.73 -9.93 -1.83
C LEU A 112 -8.93 -9.01 -0.63
N SER A 113 -10.12 -8.43 -0.44
CA SER A 113 -10.42 -7.59 0.72
C SER A 113 -10.29 -8.33 2.05
N ARG A 114 -10.77 -9.58 2.13
CA ARG A 114 -10.61 -10.41 3.34
C ARG A 114 -9.16 -10.71 3.63
N GLY A 115 -8.40 -11.14 2.62
CA GLY A 115 -6.97 -11.40 2.76
C GLY A 115 -6.20 -10.15 3.19
N HIS A 116 -6.48 -9.01 2.56
CA HIS A 116 -5.90 -7.72 2.89
C HIS A 116 -6.14 -7.35 4.36
N ARG A 117 -7.39 -7.44 4.82
CA ARG A 117 -7.78 -7.13 6.21
C ARG A 117 -7.13 -8.05 7.24
N ALA A 118 -6.86 -9.31 6.88
CA ALA A 118 -6.16 -10.25 7.75
C ALA A 118 -4.65 -9.97 7.82
N LEU A 119 -4.03 -9.57 6.72
CA LEU A 119 -2.59 -9.43 6.60
C LEU A 119 -2.06 -8.07 7.09
N VAL A 120 -2.72 -6.97 6.73
CA VAL A 120 -2.19 -5.61 6.95
C VAL A 120 -1.92 -5.27 8.42
N PRO A 121 -2.78 -5.63 9.40
CA PRO A 121 -2.45 -5.42 10.82
C PRO A 121 -1.19 -6.16 11.28
N GLY A 122 -0.86 -7.29 10.65
CA GLY A 122 0.40 -8.01 10.91
C GLY A 122 1.61 -7.25 10.34
N VAL A 123 1.48 -6.71 9.13
CA VAL A 123 2.53 -5.91 8.48
C VAL A 123 2.85 -4.66 9.30
N LEU A 124 1.82 -3.93 9.78
CA LEU A 124 2.02 -2.76 10.64
C LEU A 124 2.74 -3.09 11.95
N ARG A 125 2.41 -4.22 12.58
CA ARG A 125 3.05 -4.67 13.83
C ARG A 125 4.50 -5.11 13.67
N ALA A 126 4.85 -5.61 12.48
CA ALA A 126 6.20 -6.10 12.20
C ALA A 126 7.16 -4.97 11.77
N ALA A 127 6.61 -3.82 11.36
CA ALA A 127 7.40 -2.68 10.94
C ALA A 127 8.20 -2.10 12.11
N HIS A 128 9.47 -1.82 11.86
CA HIS A 128 10.40 -1.21 12.78
C HIS A 128 11.37 -0.33 12.00
N VAL A 129 11.81 0.78 12.60
CA VAL A 129 12.62 1.84 11.99
C VAL A 129 13.76 2.31 12.86
#